data_AF-A0A6D2JFK7-F1
#
_entry.id   AF-A0A6D2JFK7-F1
#
_cell.length_a   1.000
_cell.length_b   1.000
_cell.length_c   1.000
_cell.angle_alpha   90.00
_cell.angle_beta   90.00
_cell.angle_gamma   90.00
#
_symmetry.space_group_name_H-M   'P 1'
#
loop_
_entity.id
_entity.type
_entity.pdbx_description
1 polymer ?
#
loop_
_entity_poly.entity_id
_entity_poly.type
_entity_poly.pdbx_seq_one_letter_code
_entity_poly.pdbx_strand_id
1 'polypeptide(L)'
;MKKSPLPLQNVHRSDKNVAGRESLVKLLRWHFGHADFRGKQLEAIEAVVSGRDCFCLMPTGGGKSICYQIPALAKPGIVLVVSPLIGIISFFPDSMN
;
A
#
# COMPACT_ATOMS: atom_id res chain seq x y z
N MET A 1 17.69 17.98 0.67
CA MET A 1 16.42 18.13 -0.09
C MET A 1 15.28 18.24 0.92
N LYS A 2 14.56 19.36 0.92
CA LYS A 2 13.45 19.61 1.86
C LYS A 2 12.33 18.62 1.55
N LYS A 3 12.15 17.58 2.38
CA LYS A 3 10.97 16.71 2.30
C LYS A 3 9.77 17.58 2.66
N SER A 4 8.95 17.90 1.66
CA SER A 4 7.61 18.44 1.88
C SER A 4 6.86 17.48 2.81
N PRO A 5 6.05 18.00 3.76
CA PRO A 5 5.33 17.15 4.70
C PRO A 5 4.52 16.10 3.94
N LEU A 6 4.54 14.85 4.42
CA LEU A 6 3.70 13.79 3.86
C LEU A 6 2.25 14.31 3.79
N PRO A 7 1.49 14.00 2.74
CA PRO A 7 0.09 14.44 2.59
C PRO A 7 -0.85 14.00 3.74
N LEU A 8 -0.33 13.25 4.72
CA LEU A 8 -1.05 12.72 5.87
C LEU A 8 -0.42 13.12 7.23
N GLN A 9 0.40 14.18 7.32
CA GLN A 9 1.00 14.58 8.61
C GLN A 9 0.02 15.22 9.61
N ASN A 10 -1.24 15.49 9.21
CA ASN A 10 -2.28 16.03 10.10
C ASN A 10 -3.48 15.07 10.25
N VAL A 11 -3.25 13.79 10.58
CA VAL A 11 -4.35 12.89 10.98
C VAL A 11 -4.74 13.16 12.42
N HIS A 12 -5.32 14.33 12.66
CA HIS A 12 -6.19 14.55 13.80
C HIS A 12 -7.63 14.37 13.33
N ARG A 13 -8.21 13.24 13.72
CA ARG A 13 -9.64 13.00 13.93
C ARG A 13 -10.56 13.15 12.69
N SER A 14 -11.13 12.03 12.27
CA SER A 14 -12.34 11.93 11.44
C SER A 14 -12.19 12.22 9.94
N ASP A 15 -11.61 11.29 9.18
CA ASP A 15 -11.92 11.18 7.76
C ASP A 15 -12.18 9.72 7.37
N LYS A 16 -13.45 9.39 7.20
CA LYS A 16 -13.92 8.08 6.71
C LYS A 16 -13.61 7.89 5.20
N ASN A 17 -12.75 8.72 4.61
CA ASN A 17 -12.58 8.85 3.15
C ASN A 17 -11.19 8.50 2.61
N VAL A 18 -10.28 7.95 3.43
CA VAL A 18 -8.94 7.53 2.96
C VAL A 18 -9.01 6.27 2.07
N ALA A 19 -10.16 5.59 2.04
CA ALA A 19 -10.40 4.38 1.22
C ALA A 19 -10.78 4.67 -0.25
N GLY A 20 -10.95 5.94 -0.65
CA GLY A 20 -11.31 6.26 -2.03
C GLY A 20 -10.18 5.96 -3.01
N ARG A 21 -10.53 5.46 -4.22
CA ARG A 21 -9.57 5.15 -5.30
C ARG A 21 -8.56 6.27 -5.55
N GLU A 22 -9.01 7.53 -5.62
CA GLU A 22 -8.12 8.67 -5.86
C GLU A 22 -7.05 8.84 -4.78
N SER A 23 -7.41 8.63 -3.51
CA SER A 23 -6.47 8.68 -2.38
C SER A 23 -5.43 7.56 -2.48
N LEU A 24 -5.87 6.36 -2.84
CA LEU A 24 -4.97 5.20 -3.05
C LEU A 24 -4.01 5.43 -4.22
N VAL A 25 -4.48 6.00 -5.33
CA VAL A 25 -3.64 6.35 -6.49
C VAL A 25 -2.64 7.46 -6.12
N LYS A 26 -3.03 8.44 -5.30
CA LYS A 26 -2.09 9.46 -4.79
C LYS A 26 -0.98 8.84 -3.95
N LEU A 27 -1.30 7.90 -3.06
CA LEU A 27 -0.31 7.17 -2.27
C LEU A 27 0.63 6.37 -3.17
N LEU A 28 0.08 5.67 -4.16
CA LEU A 28 0.85 4.89 -5.13
C LEU A 28 1.84 5.78 -5.90
N ARG A 29 1.39 6.92 -6.41
CA ARG A 29 2.23 7.89 -7.13
C ARG A 29 3.31 8.47 -6.23
N TRP A 30 2.95 8.87 -5.01
CA TRP A 30 3.87 9.54 -4.09
C TRP A 30 4.99 8.61 -3.58
N HIS A 31 4.65 7.36 -3.23
CA HIS A 31 5.60 6.44 -2.60
C HIS A 31 6.30 5.50 -3.59
N PHE A 32 5.66 5.18 -4.73
CA PHE A 32 6.17 4.18 -5.68
C PHE A 32 6.38 4.74 -7.10
N GLY A 33 5.98 5.98 -7.37
CA GLY A 33 6.14 6.61 -8.69
C GLY A 33 5.30 5.98 -9.81
N HIS A 34 4.32 5.12 -9.49
CA HIS A 34 3.46 4.48 -10.48
C HIS A 34 2.21 5.31 -10.77
N ALA A 35 1.86 5.46 -12.06
CA ALA A 35 0.75 6.30 -12.49
C ALA A 35 -0.64 5.75 -12.10
N ASP A 36 -0.80 4.41 -12.13
CA ASP A 36 -2.03 3.71 -11.73
C ASP A 36 -1.73 2.26 -11.32
N PHE A 37 -2.70 1.61 -10.69
CA PHE A 37 -2.65 0.20 -10.30
C PHE A 37 -2.71 -0.73 -11.52
N ARG A 38 -2.10 -1.91 -11.39
CA ARG A 38 -2.07 -2.92 -12.45
C ARG A 38 -3.02 -4.06 -12.15
N GLY A 39 -3.78 -4.52 -13.14
CA GLY A 39 -4.66 -5.68 -13.03
C GLY A 39 -5.60 -5.57 -11.81
N LYS A 40 -5.60 -6.60 -10.97
CA LYS A 40 -6.48 -6.72 -9.79
C LYS A 40 -5.91 -6.12 -8.49
N GLN A 41 -4.86 -5.30 -8.57
CA GLN A 41 -4.23 -4.71 -7.38
C GLN A 41 -5.21 -3.81 -6.62
N LEU A 42 -5.90 -2.91 -7.34
CA LEU A 42 -6.86 -1.98 -6.71
C LEU A 42 -7.98 -2.74 -6.00
N GLU A 43 -8.56 -3.74 -6.65
CA GLU A 43 -9.65 -4.55 -6.10
C GLU A 43 -9.23 -5.28 -4.81
N ALA A 44 -8.00 -5.83 -4.79
CA ALA A 44 -7.45 -6.47 -3.60
C ALA A 44 -7.22 -5.46 -2.46
N ILE A 45 -6.66 -4.28 -2.78
CA ILE A 45 -6.42 -3.21 -1.80
C ILE A 45 -7.74 -2.70 -1.23
N GLU A 46 -8.74 -2.44 -2.07
CA GLU A 46 -10.07 -1.99 -1.66
C GLU A 46 -10.74 -3.02 -0.75
N ALA A 47 -10.61 -4.32 -1.03
CA ALA A 47 -11.09 -5.38 -0.14
C ALA A 47 -10.44 -5.29 1.25
N VAL A 48 -9.11 -5.20 1.33
CA VAL A 48 -8.36 -5.12 2.60
C VAL A 48 -8.66 -3.83 3.35
N VAL A 49 -8.70 -2.68 2.66
CA VAL A 49 -9.05 -1.39 3.26
C VAL A 49 -10.51 -1.36 3.73
N SER A 50 -11.41 -2.12 3.10
CA SER A 50 -12.78 -2.32 3.58
C SER A 50 -12.89 -3.30 4.76
N GLY A 51 -11.78 -3.91 5.19
CA GLY A 51 -11.77 -4.89 6.28
C GLY A 51 -12.28 -6.28 5.87
N ARG A 52 -12.26 -6.60 4.57
CA ARG A 52 -12.58 -7.92 4.05
C ARG A 52 -11.32 -8.74 3.82
N ASP A 53 -11.42 -10.04 4.02
CA ASP A 53 -10.36 -10.99 3.67
C ASP A 53 -10.21 -11.08 2.15
N CYS A 54 -8.95 -11.15 1.69
CA CYS A 54 -8.63 -11.20 0.27
C CYS A 54 -7.57 -12.27 0.00
N PHE A 55 -7.90 -13.23 -0.87
CA PHE A 55 -6.94 -14.17 -1.43
C PHE A 55 -6.48 -13.67 -2.80
N CYS A 56 -5.20 -13.31 -2.92
CA CYS A 56 -4.66 -12.71 -4.12
C CYS A 56 -3.73 -13.68 -4.87
N LEU A 57 -4.19 -14.20 -6.01
CA LEU A 57 -3.40 -15.04 -6.91
C LEU A 57 -2.81 -14.18 -8.03
N MET A 58 -1.49 -13.99 -8.01
CA MET A 58 -0.78 -13.21 -9.02
C MET A 58 0.55 -13.87 -9.39
N PRO A 59 0.99 -13.77 -10.66
CA PRO A 59 2.30 -14.27 -11.08
C PRO A 59 3.44 -13.55 -10.33
N THR A 60 4.62 -14.16 -10.33
CA THR A 60 5.86 -13.50 -9.89
C THR A 60 6.07 -12.22 -10.71
N GLY A 61 6.47 -11.12 -10.06
CA GLY A 61 6.58 -9.80 -10.70
C GLY A 61 5.25 -9.05 -10.88
N GLY A 62 4.09 -9.65 -10.57
CA GLY A 62 2.77 -9.00 -10.66
C GLY A 62 2.53 -7.88 -9.65
N GLY A 63 3.47 -7.59 -8.75
CA GLY A 63 3.34 -6.52 -7.77
C GLY A 63 2.44 -6.86 -6.58
N LYS A 64 2.44 -8.13 -6.13
CA LYS A 64 1.71 -8.59 -4.92
C LYS A 64 2.01 -7.74 -3.69
N SER A 65 3.23 -7.22 -3.57
CA SER A 65 3.67 -6.42 -2.43
C SER A 65 2.88 -5.13 -2.25
N ILE A 66 2.51 -4.49 -3.36
CA ILE A 66 1.71 -3.26 -3.35
C ILE A 66 0.35 -3.51 -2.67
N CYS A 67 -0.19 -4.72 -2.80
CA CYS A 67 -1.51 -5.08 -2.26
C CYS A 67 -1.58 -5.06 -0.72
N TYR A 68 -0.46 -5.13 0.00
CA TYR A 68 -0.43 -4.94 1.46
C TYR A 68 0.36 -3.71 1.91
N GLN A 69 1.29 -3.21 1.10
CA GLN A 69 2.02 -1.97 1.41
C GLN A 69 1.13 -0.73 1.33
N ILE A 70 0.25 -0.63 0.33
CA ILE A 70 -0.67 0.51 0.22
C ILE A 70 -1.66 0.55 1.39
N PRO A 71 -2.31 -0.57 1.80
CA PRO A 71 -3.11 -0.60 3.02
C PRO A 71 -2.36 -0.17 4.28
N ALA A 72 -1.07 -0.51 4.39
CA ALA A 72 -0.22 -0.10 5.52
C ALA A 72 -0.02 1.41 5.61
N LEU A 73 -0.05 2.11 4.47
CA LEU A 73 0.05 3.56 4.39
C LEU A 73 -1.32 4.25 4.49
N ALA A 74 -2.38 3.59 4.04
CA ALA A 74 -3.73 4.15 3.97
C ALA A 74 -4.50 4.10 5.29
N LYS A 75 -4.15 3.19 6.20
CA LYS A 75 -4.82 3.05 7.51
C LYS A 75 -3.86 3.32 8.66
N PRO A 76 -4.34 3.98 9.74
CA PRO A 76 -3.58 4.03 10.98
C PRO A 76 -3.48 2.62 11.58
N GLY A 77 -2.28 2.23 12.02
CA GLY A 77 -2.02 0.91 12.59
C GLY A 77 -0.74 0.27 12.04
N ILE A 78 -0.64 -1.04 12.20
CA ILE A 78 0.51 -1.85 11.75
C ILE A 78 -0.01 -2.96 10.84
N VAL A 79 0.70 -3.23 9.76
CA VAL A 79 0.49 -4.40 8.90
C VAL A 79 1.56 -5.44 9.20
N LEU A 80 1.14 -6.65 9.61
CA LEU A 80 2.01 -7.79 9.85
C LEU A 80 2.13 -8.63 8.57
N VAL A 81 3.34 -8.75 8.04
CA VAL A 81 3.64 -9.60 6.89
C VAL A 81 4.39 -10.83 7.37
N VAL A 82 3.82 -12.02 7.14
CA VAL A 82 4.45 -13.30 7.46
C VAL A 82 5.05 -13.88 6.18
N SER A 83 6.37 -14.07 6.17
CA SER A 83 7.11 -14.69 5.06
C SER A 83 7.81 -15.96 5.56
N PRO A 84 7.74 -17.08 4.82
CA PRO A 84 8.44 -18.32 5.18
C PRO A 84 9.97 -18.25 4.97
N LEU A 85 10.47 -17.26 4.24
CA LEU A 85 11.89 -17.12 3.91
C LEU A 85 12.41 -15.72 4.27
N ILE A 86 13.55 -15.69 5.00
CA ILE A 86 14.22 -14.46 5.43
C ILE A 86 14.78 -13.68 4.23
N GLY A 87 15.29 -14.37 3.21
CA GLY A 87 15.89 -13.73 2.02
C GLY A 87 14.92 -12.87 1.19
N ILE A 88 13.62 -13.10 1.31
CA ILE A 88 12.60 -12.28 0.65
C ILE A 88 12.45 -10.92 1.35
N ILE A 89 12.61 -10.87 2.68
CA ILE A 89 12.47 -9.66 3.49
C ILE A 89 13.56 -8.64 3.12
N SER A 90 14.78 -9.08 2.80
CA SER A 90 15.88 -8.17 2.41
C SER A 90 15.62 -7.42 1.10
N PHE A 91 14.76 -7.92 0.22
CA PHE A 91 14.34 -7.21 -1.00
C PHE A 91 13.32 -6.09 -0.72
N PHE A 92 12.62 -6.13 0.43
CA PHE A 92 11.61 -5.12 0.78
C PHE A 92 12.16 -3.72 1.10
N PRO A 93 13.23 -3.56 1.90
CA PRO A 93 13.73 -2.23 2.26
C PRO A 93 14.52 -1.54 1.13
N ASP A 94 15.19 -2.28 0.24
CA ASP A 94 16.06 -1.67 -0.79
C ASP A 94 15.30 -1.00 -1.95
N SER A 95 13.98 -1.16 -2.04
CA SER A 95 13.13 -0.45 -3.02
C SER A 95 12.42 0.79 -2.45
N MET A 96 12.70 1.17 -1.19
CA MET A 96 12.12 2.35 -0.52
C MET A 96 13.10 3.53 -0.39
N ASN A 97 13.98 3.73 -1.39
CA ASN A 97 14.87 4.90 -1.45
C ASN A 97 14.71 5.67 -2.76
#